data_AF-A0A948D7V7-F1
#
_entry.id   AF-A0A948D7V7-F1
#
_cell.length_a   1.000
_cell.length_b   1.000
_cell.length_c   1.000
_cell.angle_alpha   90.00
_cell.angle_beta   90.00
_cell.angle_gamma   90.00
#
_symmetry.space_group_name_H-M   'P 1'
#
loop_
_entity.id
_entity.type
_entity.pdbx_description
1 polymer ?
#
loop_
_entity_poly.entity_id
_entity_poly.type
_entity_poly.pdbx_seq_one_letter_code
_entity_poly.pdbx_strand_id
1 'polypeptide(L)' 'MKKKRISDRYAISLDIGTEFVKSLIFKVEDNKAIVMGVGRQHQKLTDMQGGTVTDIHGVIKN' A
#
# COMPACT_ATOMS: atom_id res chain seq x y z
N MET A 1 13.68 27.48 8.41
CA MET A 1 13.17 26.45 7.46
C MET A 1 11.68 26.69 7.23
N LYS A 2 11.23 26.92 5.98
CA LYS A 2 9.79 27.09 5.69
C LYS A 2 9.10 25.71 5.79
N LYS A 3 8.17 25.54 6.75
CA LYS A 3 7.26 24.37 6.79
C LYS A 3 6.42 24.41 5.51
N LYS A 4 6.64 23.44 4.61
CA LYS A 4 5.84 23.27 3.39
C LYS A 4 4.39 23.05 3.84
N ARG A 5 3.51 24.02 3.57
CA ARG A 5 2.08 23.90 3.92
C ARG A 5 1.51 22.71 3.18
N ILE A 6 0.86 21.86 3.94
CA ILE A 6 0.35 20.56 3.53
C ILE A 6 -1.09 20.78 3.07
N SER A 7 -1.29 21.32 1.88
CA SER A 7 -2.62 21.31 1.26
C SER A 7 -2.74 20.05 0.41
N ASP A 8 -3.77 19.24 0.70
CA ASP A 8 -4.23 18.06 -0.05
C ASP A 8 -3.18 16.96 -0.33
N ARG A 9 -2.62 16.35 0.72
CA ARG A 9 -1.76 15.17 0.55
C ARG A 9 -2.60 13.91 0.43
N TYR A 10 -2.67 13.38 -0.79
CA TYR A 10 -3.00 11.97 -1.03
C TYR A 10 -1.81 11.10 -0.63
N ALA A 11 -2.10 9.95 -0.05
CA ALA A 11 -1.11 8.95 0.32
C ALA A 11 -1.66 7.54 0.11
N ILE A 12 -0.76 6.57 0.08
CA ILE A 12 -1.07 5.15 -0.02
C ILE A 12 -0.52 4.41 1.20
N SER A 13 -1.29 3.46 1.70
CA SER A 13 -0.81 2.39 2.59
C SER A 13 -0.73 1.12 1.76
N LEU A 14 0.44 0.47 1.75
CA LEU A 14 0.68 -0.77 1.02
C LEU A 14 1.14 -1.83 2.03
N ASP A 15 0.43 -2.96 2.06
CA ASP A 15 0.75 -4.13 2.86
C ASP A 15 0.96 -5.34 1.94
N ILE A 16 2.18 -5.84 1.91
CA ILE A 16 2.59 -7.02 1.14
C ILE A 16 2.65 -8.20 2.11
N GLY A 17 1.52 -8.91 2.23
CA GLY A 17 1.45 -10.13 3.04
C GLY A 17 2.02 -11.34 2.30
N THR A 18 1.93 -12.53 2.90
CA THR A 18 2.25 -13.78 2.18
C THR A 18 1.13 -14.15 1.19
N GLU A 19 -0.13 -13.96 1.57
CA GLU A 19 -1.29 -14.42 0.79
C GLU A 19 -1.90 -13.31 -0.08
N PHE A 20 -1.85 -12.06 0.37
CA PHE A 20 -2.46 -10.92 -0.33
C PHE A 20 -1.59 -9.68 -0.29
N VAL A 21 -1.51 -8.98 -1.43
CA VAL A 21 -1.17 -7.55 -1.47
C VAL A 21 -2.44 -6.76 -1.19
N LYS A 22 -2.34 -5.75 -0.32
CA LYS A 22 -3.44 -4.88 0.07
C LYS A 22 -3.02 -3.43 -0.03
N SER A 23 -3.90 -2.58 -0.54
CA SER A 23 -3.65 -1.15 -0.65
C SER A 23 -4.84 -0.31 -0.19
N LEU A 24 -4.55 0.84 0.41
CA LEU A 24 -5.52 1.88 0.74
C LEU A 24 -5.02 3.20 0.17
N ILE A 25 -5.83 3.85 -0.67
CA ILE A 25 -5.58 5.22 -1.13
C ILE A 25 -6.40 6.14 -0.25
N PHE A 26 -5.77 7.14 0.36
CA PHE A 26 -6.46 8.04 1.27
C PHE A 26 -5.99 9.49 1.10
N LYS A 27 -6.91 10.41 1.39
CA LYS A 27 -6.62 11.84 1.52
C LYS A 27 -6.40 12.15 3.00
N VAL A 28 -5.36 12.90 3.33
CA VAL A 28 -5.10 13.35 4.71
C VAL A 28 -5.75 14.71 4.93
N GLU A 29 -6.75 14.76 5.82
CA GLU A 29 -7.50 15.96 6.19
C GLU A 29 -7.63 16.01 7.72
N ASP A 30 -7.28 17.14 8.36
CA ASP A 30 -7.44 17.35 9.80
C ASP A 30 -6.95 16.20 10.70
N ASN A 31 -5.75 15.69 10.40
CA ASN A 31 -5.13 14.52 11.06
C ASN A 31 -5.92 13.21 10.94
N LYS A 32 -6.88 13.13 10.00
CA LYS A 32 -7.60 11.92 9.65
C LYS A 32 -7.22 11.48 8.23
N ALA A 33 -7.28 10.17 8.01
CA ALA A 33 -7.16 9.59 6.67
C ALA A 33 -8.57 9.27 6.17
N ILE A 34 -9.01 9.97 5.13
CA ILE A 34 -10.27 9.69 4.43
C ILE A 34 -9.96 8.70 3.31
N VAL A 35 -10.45 7.47 3.45
CA VAL A 35 -10.22 6.40 2.46
C VAL A 35 -11.01 6.70 1.19
N MET A 36 -10.29 6.82 0.09
CA MET A 36 -10.83 7.10 -1.25
C MET A 36 -11.01 5.83 -2.07
N GLY A 37 -10.21 4.80 -1.78
CA GLY A 37 -10.24 3.53 -2.51
C GLY A 37 -9.41 2.46 -1.80
N VAL A 38 -9.74 1.21 -2.09
CA VAL A 38 -9.08 0.03 -1.53
C VAL A 38 -8.76 -0.97 -2.65
N GLY A 39 -7.68 -1.70 -2.51
CA GLY A 39 -7.29 -2.77 -3.41
C GLY A 39 -6.83 -4.00 -2.64
N ARG A 40 -7.15 -5.18 -3.17
CA ARG A 40 -6.66 -6.46 -2.64
C ARG A 40 -6.50 -7.43 -3.79
N GLN A 41 -5.31 -8.04 -3.88
CA GLN A 41 -4.99 -9.03 -4.89
C GLN A 41 -4.38 -10.27 -4.21
N HIS A 42 -4.88 -11.45 -4.59
CA HIS A 42 -4.32 -12.72 -4.12
C HIS A 42 -2.96 -12.94 -4.78
N GLN A 43 -1.94 -13.24 -3.98
CA GLN A 43 -0.59 -13.52 -4.47
C GLN A 43 -0.41 -14.99 -4.81
N LYS A 44 0.56 -15.32 -5.65
CA LYS A 44 0.94 -16.71 -5.86
C LYS A 44 1.77 -17.19 -4.66
N LEU A 45 1.69 -18.50 -4.38
CA LEU A 45 2.48 -19.13 -3.31
C LEU A 45 4.00 -18.95 -3.50
N THR A 46 4.44 -18.72 -4.73
CA THR A 46 5.85 -18.49 -5.10
C THR A 46 6.29 -17.04 -4.96
N ASP A 47 5.38 -16.07 -4.82
CA ASP A 47 5.71 -14.64 -4.79
C ASP A 47 6.30 -14.24 -3.42
N MET A 48 5.69 -14.75 -2.35
CA MET A 48 6.08 -14.53 -0.96
C MET A 48 6.08 -15.83 -0.17
N GLN A 49 7.06 -16.02 0.72
CA GLN A 49 7.10 -17.15 1.64
C GLN A 49 7.59 -16.70 3.02
N GLY A 50 6.88 -17.09 4.08
CA GLY A 50 7.28 -16.77 5.46
C GLY A 50 7.46 -15.27 5.74
N GLY A 51 6.68 -14.41 5.08
CA GLY A 51 6.78 -12.95 5.21
C GLY A 51 7.96 -12.32 4.43
N THR A 52 8.66 -13.09 3.60
CA THR A 52 9.78 -12.61 2.77
C THR A 52 9.41 -12.70 1.30
N VAL A 53 9.87 -11.72 0.51
CA VAL A 53 9.75 -11.74 -0.96
C VAL A 53 10.65 -12.84 -1.52
N THR A 54 10.04 -13.79 -2.23
CA THR A 54 10.76 -14.88 -2.92
C THR A 54 10.87 -14.65 -4.42
N ASP A 55 9.90 -13.96 -5.02
CA ASP A 55 9.97 -13.46 -6.40
C ASP A 55 9.42 -12.02 -6.50
N ILE A 56 10.32 -11.04 -6.65
CA ILE A 56 9.95 -9.63 -6.74
C ILE A 56 9.16 -9.30 -8.02
N HIS A 57 9.39 -10.01 -9.13
CA HIS A 57 8.65 -9.76 -10.37
C HIS A 57 7.22 -10.27 -10.26
N GLY A 58 7.01 -11.38 -9.54
CA GLY A 58 5.69 -11.88 -9.16
C GLY A 58 4.93 -10.87 -8.31
N VAL A 59 5.55 -10.37 -7.23
CA VAL A 59 4.95 -9.37 -6.33
C VAL A 59 4.54 -8.09 -7.08
N ILE A 60 5.39 -7.55 -7.96
CA ILE A 60 5.10 -6.31 -8.71
C ILE A 60 3.87 -6.43 -9.63
N LYS A 61 3.53 -7.64 -10.09
CA LYS A 61 2.37 -7.85 -10.99
C LYS A 61 1.01 -7.88 -10.27
N ASN A 62 1.01 -7.92 -8.94
CA ASN A 62 -0.20 -7.94 -8.11
C ASN A 62 -0.64 -6.52 -7.72
#